data_AF-A0A839P789-F1
#
_entry.id   AF-A0A839P789-F1
#
_cell.length_a   1.000
_cell.length_b   1.000
_cell.length_c   1.000
_cell.angle_alpha   90.00
_cell.angle_beta   90.00
_cell.angle_gamma   90.00
#
_symmetry.space_group_name_H-M   'P 1'
#
loop_
_entity.id
_entity.type
_entity.pdbx_description
1 polymer ?
#
loop_
_entity_poly.entity_id
_entity_poly.type
_entity_poly.pdbx_seq_one_letter_code
_entity_poly.pdbx_strand_id
1 'polypeptide(L)'
;MALIERSFTALTGLVASVSRADVEDDEEQPDALAGLRGLMAFSGIEPEDLSAAPGATTADILRYLQEKAGRVRFLRPGGNTVAIAGHPDVTAYVLGPPEDDALLRRSDPTKKGREVYELKAQNLDDDVFLVAALASTGEGTWNTDELARLRMSLPFGYRYLVATDPKAAEIGARDDPDAVQAFQARYCNPDDEWRRVDVDWLGAAEQLALKLDSDTNNTSLALAFELGHGPDSRVLLFPGDAQVGNWLSWGEHVWPPGKARGDEGAVDAAGLLAKTVLYKVGHHGSHNATLRERGLESMTHPDLVAMMPVQQEFANGTKNWNMPFPSLLKRLEERSGGRVIRADRSRDDLVAQAEAKSGKPGELPPADWELFLSNLREISDAEGPLALEYRIRAC
;
A
#
# COMPACT_ATOMS: atom_id res chain seq x y z
N MET A 1 13.22 5.25 7.39
CA MET A 1 14.11 5.71 6.29
C MET A 1 15.39 4.90 6.19
N ALA A 2 16.37 5.02 7.09
CA ALA A 2 17.67 4.33 6.95
C ALA A 2 17.61 2.79 6.83
N LEU A 3 16.66 2.13 7.51
CA LEU A 3 16.48 0.68 7.37
C LEU A 3 15.86 0.30 6.02
N ILE A 4 14.89 1.08 5.54
CA ILE A 4 14.23 0.88 4.23
C ILE A 4 15.26 1.11 3.11
N GLU A 5 16.08 2.15 3.23
CA GLU A 5 17.16 2.48 2.29
C GLU A 5 18.24 1.39 2.27
N ARG A 6 18.59 0.81 3.43
CA ARG A 6 19.48 -0.35 3.56
C ARG A 6 18.88 -1.62 2.97
N SER A 7 17.62 -1.92 3.25
CA SER A 7 16.91 -3.08 2.69
C SER A 7 16.75 -2.96 1.17
N PHE A 8 16.51 -1.75 0.67
CA PHE A 8 16.42 -1.45 -0.76
C PHE A 8 17.79 -1.60 -1.44
N THR A 9 18.85 -1.10 -0.81
CA THR A 9 20.24 -1.24 -1.30
C THR A 9 20.68 -2.71 -1.33
N ALA A 10 20.38 -3.45 -0.26
CA ALA A 10 20.62 -4.89 -0.17
C ALA A 10 19.91 -5.67 -1.29
N LEU A 11 18.65 -5.35 -1.55
CA LEU A 11 17.85 -5.96 -2.61
C LEU A 11 18.44 -5.67 -4.00
N THR A 12 18.80 -4.41 -4.29
CA THR A 12 19.45 -4.04 -5.55
C THR A 12 20.81 -4.71 -5.75
N GLY A 13 21.58 -4.92 -4.68
CA GLY A 13 22.86 -5.64 -4.73
C GLY A 13 22.70 -7.13 -5.03
N LEU A 14 21.69 -7.79 -4.46
CA LEU A 14 21.36 -9.18 -4.78
C LEU A 14 20.91 -9.32 -6.25
N VAL A 15 20.06 -8.42 -6.72
CA VAL A 15 19.49 -8.45 -8.08
C VAL A 15 20.55 -8.18 -9.15
N ALA A 16 21.48 -7.24 -8.92
CA ALA A 16 22.59 -6.98 -9.82
C ALA A 16 23.57 -8.17 -9.95
N SER A 17 23.60 -9.09 -8.97
CA SER A 17 24.42 -10.30 -9.03
C SER A 17 23.82 -11.40 -9.92
N VAL A 18 22.48 -11.44 -10.06
CA VAL A 18 21.77 -12.40 -10.93
C VAL A 18 21.84 -11.99 -12.40
N SER A 19 21.75 -10.69 -12.70
CA SER A 19 21.88 -10.15 -14.07
C SER A 19 23.22 -10.46 -14.74
N ARG A 20 24.24 -10.93 -13.99
CA ARG A 20 25.54 -11.35 -14.52
C ARG A 20 25.65 -12.85 -14.82
N ALA A 21 24.66 -13.66 -14.42
CA ALA A 21 24.59 -15.06 -14.78
C ALA A 21 23.68 -15.16 -16.01
N ASP A 22 24.25 -15.54 -17.16
CA ASP A 22 23.49 -15.80 -18.38
C ASP A 22 22.54 -16.98 -18.13
N VAL A 23 21.26 -16.69 -17.87
CA VAL A 23 20.19 -17.69 -17.78
C VAL A 23 19.49 -17.67 -19.14
N GLU A 24 19.64 -18.75 -19.91
CA GLU A 24 18.86 -18.97 -21.14
C GLU A 24 17.39 -19.26 -20.76
N ASP A 25 16.46 -18.52 -21.37
CA ASP A 25 15.01 -18.67 -21.19
C ASP A 25 14.54 -20.00 -21.81
N ASP A 26 14.27 -21.01 -20.98
CA ASP A 26 13.58 -22.25 -21.40
C ASP A 26 12.05 -22.10 -21.21
N GLU A 27 11.29 -22.28 -22.31
CA GLU A 27 9.88 -21.90 -22.49
C GLU A 27 8.80 -22.69 -21.70
N GLU A 28 9.13 -23.52 -20.70
CA GLU A 28 8.13 -24.35 -19.99
C GLU A 28 8.09 -24.23 -18.45
N GLN A 29 8.83 -23.31 -17.83
CA GLN A 29 8.65 -22.96 -16.41
C GLN A 29 8.05 -21.56 -16.25
N PRO A 30 7.21 -21.31 -15.21
CA PRO A 30 6.78 -19.95 -14.90
C PRO A 30 8.04 -19.10 -14.68
N ASP A 31 8.22 -18.08 -15.51
CA ASP A 31 9.37 -17.17 -15.49
C ASP A 31 9.54 -16.59 -14.07
N ALA A 32 10.45 -17.16 -13.29
CA ALA A 32 10.74 -16.73 -11.92
C ALA A 32 11.31 -15.30 -11.90
N LEU A 33 11.82 -14.82 -13.04
CA LEU A 33 12.20 -13.43 -13.25
C LEU A 33 11.01 -12.53 -13.61
N ALA A 34 9.85 -13.03 -14.04
CA ALA A 34 8.70 -12.18 -14.37
C ALA A 34 8.17 -11.42 -13.15
N GLY A 35 8.14 -12.07 -11.98
CA GLY A 35 7.80 -11.42 -10.71
C GLY A 35 8.81 -10.35 -10.30
N LEU A 36 10.11 -10.64 -10.51
CA LEU A 36 11.21 -9.70 -10.28
C LEU A 36 11.20 -8.54 -11.27
N ARG A 37 10.92 -8.78 -12.56
CA ARG A 37 10.78 -7.76 -13.62
C ARG A 37 9.58 -6.86 -13.33
N GLY A 38 8.46 -7.43 -12.88
CA GLY A 38 7.29 -6.68 -12.40
C GLY A 38 7.59 -5.81 -11.17
N LEU A 39 8.43 -6.31 -10.26
CA LEU A 39 8.93 -5.59 -9.09
C LEU A 39 9.89 -4.44 -9.45
N MET A 40 10.80 -4.70 -10.38
CA MET A 40 11.78 -3.72 -10.87
C MET A 40 11.09 -2.61 -11.65
N ALA A 41 10.16 -2.93 -12.56
CA ALA A 41 9.36 -1.94 -13.27
C ALA A 41 8.54 -1.05 -12.32
N PHE A 42 7.97 -1.63 -11.27
CA PHE A 42 7.23 -0.88 -10.24
C PHE A 42 8.13 0.00 -9.37
N SER A 43 9.36 -0.45 -9.08
CA SER A 43 10.38 0.30 -8.31
C SER A 43 11.20 1.28 -9.18
N GLY A 44 10.95 1.32 -10.49
CA GLY A 44 11.60 2.22 -11.44
C GLY A 44 12.97 1.77 -11.95
N ILE A 45 13.24 0.47 -11.98
CA ILE A 45 14.43 -0.16 -12.59
C ILE A 45 13.92 -0.97 -13.79
N GLU A 46 14.22 -0.56 -15.02
CA GLU A 46 13.85 -1.33 -16.22
C GLU A 46 14.94 -2.37 -16.51
N PRO A 47 14.60 -3.65 -16.82
CA PRO A 47 15.49 -4.54 -17.55
C PRO A 47 15.61 -3.99 -18.98
N GLU A 48 16.84 -3.79 -19.45
CA GLU A 48 17.09 -3.11 -20.72
C GLU A 48 16.38 -3.74 -21.92
N ASP A 49 15.93 -2.83 -22.79
CA ASP A 49 15.31 -2.95 -24.10
C ASP A 49 13.85 -3.42 -24.18
N LEU A 50 12.93 -2.44 -24.31
CA LEU A 50 12.03 -2.30 -25.47
C LEU A 50 11.21 -0.98 -25.43
N SER A 51 11.76 0.05 -26.07
CA SER A 51 11.08 1.17 -26.75
C SER A 51 9.87 1.89 -26.07
N ALA A 52 10.17 2.74 -25.09
CA ALA A 52 9.66 4.11 -25.00
C ALA A 52 10.76 4.95 -24.31
N ALA A 53 10.88 6.25 -24.63
CA ALA A 53 12.07 7.07 -24.38
C ALA A 53 12.82 6.79 -23.03
N PRO A 54 14.13 6.48 -23.06
CA PRO A 54 14.84 5.82 -21.96
C PRO A 54 15.26 6.79 -20.85
N GLY A 55 15.08 6.39 -19.59
CA GLY A 55 16.02 6.76 -18.52
C GLY A 55 15.55 7.67 -17.38
N ALA A 56 14.25 7.76 -17.07
CA ALA A 56 13.84 8.40 -15.81
C ALA A 56 13.32 7.35 -14.82
N THR A 57 14.14 6.97 -13.84
CA THR A 57 13.68 6.16 -12.71
C THR A 57 12.61 6.92 -11.92
N THR A 58 11.79 6.26 -11.10
CA THR A 58 10.87 6.94 -10.16
C THR A 58 11.61 7.98 -9.31
N ALA A 59 12.86 7.71 -8.94
CA ALA A 59 13.72 8.65 -8.24
C ALA A 59 14.09 9.87 -9.09
N ASP A 60 14.32 9.71 -10.39
CA ASP A 60 14.58 10.82 -11.32
C ASP A 60 13.32 11.63 -11.60
N ILE A 61 12.15 10.99 -11.66
CA ILE A 61 10.85 11.67 -11.73
C ILE A 61 10.64 12.50 -10.45
N LEU A 62 10.86 11.91 -9.27
CA LEU A 62 10.75 12.62 -8.00
C LEU A 62 11.75 13.78 -7.90
N ARG A 63 13.00 13.59 -8.33
CA ARG A 63 14.02 14.64 -8.36
C ARG A 63 13.64 15.76 -9.33
N TYR A 64 13.19 15.42 -10.53
CA TYR A 64 12.66 16.36 -11.49
C TYR A 64 11.47 17.15 -10.92
N LEU A 65 10.52 16.48 -10.26
CA LEU A 65 9.38 17.13 -9.61
C LEU A 65 9.82 18.04 -8.46
N GLN A 66 10.83 17.65 -7.67
CA GLN A 66 11.43 18.49 -6.64
C GLN A 66 12.10 19.74 -7.24
N GLU A 67 12.80 19.62 -8.36
CA GLU A 67 13.41 20.75 -9.07
C GLU A 67 12.38 21.73 -9.63
N LYS A 68 11.17 21.27 -9.94
CA LYS A 68 10.04 22.16 -10.31
C LYS A 68 9.45 22.91 -9.13
N ALA A 69 9.73 22.49 -7.90
CA ALA A 69 9.14 23.09 -6.70
C ALA A 69 9.90 24.37 -6.29
N GLY A 70 9.52 25.51 -6.87
CA GLY A 70 10.19 26.79 -6.61
C GLY A 70 10.07 27.30 -5.16
N ARG A 71 8.91 27.14 -4.51
CA ARG A 71 8.71 27.48 -3.09
C ARG A 71 7.97 26.35 -2.39
N VAL A 72 8.70 25.55 -1.63
CA VAL A 72 8.15 24.41 -0.88
C VAL A 72 7.61 24.88 0.46
N ARG A 73 6.35 24.55 0.76
CA ARG A 73 5.77 24.65 2.10
C ARG A 73 5.49 23.23 2.59
N PHE A 74 6.20 22.82 3.64
CA PHE A 74 5.90 21.57 4.32
C PHE A 74 4.66 21.75 5.19
N LEU A 75 3.74 20.80 5.08
CA LEU A 75 2.54 20.71 5.92
C LEU A 75 2.74 19.57 6.90
N ARG A 76 2.10 19.66 8.07
CA ARG A 76 2.18 18.64 9.12
C ARG A 76 0.79 18.10 9.42
N PRO A 77 0.67 16.79 9.72
CA PRO A 77 -0.58 16.23 10.21
C PRO A 77 -1.00 16.94 11.51
N GLY A 78 -2.28 17.32 11.61
CA GLY A 78 -2.77 18.09 12.76
C GLY A 78 -2.25 19.53 12.86
N GLY A 79 -1.52 20.02 11.86
CA GLY A 79 -1.04 21.41 11.79
C GLY A 79 -2.13 22.41 11.44
N ASN A 80 -1.78 23.68 11.19
CA ASN A 80 -2.75 24.69 10.74
C ASN A 80 -3.48 24.24 9.47
N THR A 81 -4.77 24.59 9.37
CA THR A 81 -5.56 24.36 8.17
C THR A 81 -5.01 25.15 6.97
N VAL A 82 -5.33 24.68 5.77
CA VAL A 82 -4.86 25.25 4.52
C VAL A 82 -6.06 25.80 3.75
N ALA A 83 -6.06 27.11 3.52
CA ALA A 83 -7.02 27.74 2.62
C ALA A 83 -6.69 27.37 1.16
N ILE A 84 -7.70 27.05 0.37
CA ILE A 84 -7.55 26.75 -1.04
C ILE A 84 -7.68 28.03 -1.87
N ALA A 85 -6.65 28.32 -2.69
CA ALA A 85 -6.63 29.52 -3.51
C ALA A 85 -7.82 29.53 -4.49
N GLY A 86 -8.55 30.64 -4.54
CA GLY A 86 -9.75 30.78 -5.36
C GLY A 86 -11.03 30.16 -4.78
N HIS A 87 -10.93 29.48 -3.63
CA HIS A 87 -12.05 28.80 -2.98
C HIS A 87 -12.07 29.15 -1.48
N PRO A 88 -12.55 30.36 -1.10
CA PRO A 88 -12.54 30.82 0.30
C PRO A 88 -13.40 29.95 1.22
N ASP A 89 -14.44 29.31 0.67
CA ASP A 89 -15.33 28.41 1.40
C ASP A 89 -14.77 26.98 1.52
N VAL A 90 -13.51 26.74 1.11
CA VAL A 90 -12.88 25.42 1.18
C VAL A 90 -11.68 25.45 2.11
N THR A 91 -11.75 24.64 3.15
CA THR A 91 -10.69 24.46 4.13
C THR A 91 -10.11 23.06 4.03
N ALA A 92 -8.80 22.94 3.83
CA ALA A 92 -8.11 21.66 3.80
C ALA A 92 -7.43 21.35 5.15
N TYR A 93 -7.61 20.11 5.59
CA TYR A 93 -7.03 19.52 6.78
C TYR A 93 -6.04 18.44 6.35
N VAL A 94 -4.84 18.47 6.94
CA VAL A 94 -3.82 17.44 6.72
C VAL A 94 -3.89 16.46 7.87
N LEU A 95 -4.25 15.21 7.59
CA LEU A 95 -4.43 14.16 8.58
C LEU A 95 -3.23 13.21 8.66
N GLY A 96 -2.51 13.03 7.55
CA GLY A 96 -1.37 12.12 7.48
C GLY A 96 -0.31 12.57 6.48
N PRO A 97 0.83 11.88 6.42
CA PRO A 97 1.15 10.68 7.19
C PRO A 97 1.48 10.97 8.67
N PRO A 98 1.36 9.98 9.58
CA PRO A 98 1.79 10.16 10.97
C PRO A 98 3.30 10.42 11.07
N GLU A 99 3.69 11.29 12.01
CA GLU A 99 5.11 11.50 12.35
C GLU A 99 5.66 10.41 13.29
N ASP A 100 4.77 9.61 13.91
CA ASP A 100 5.15 8.50 14.78
C ASP A 100 5.56 7.27 13.96
N ASP A 101 6.84 6.94 14.09
CA ASP A 101 7.52 5.79 13.49
C ASP A 101 6.82 4.44 13.76
N ALA A 102 6.19 4.27 14.93
CA ALA A 102 5.45 3.05 15.27
C ALA A 102 4.10 2.99 14.54
N LEU A 103 3.45 4.14 14.31
CA LEU A 103 2.22 4.21 13.53
C LEU A 103 2.50 4.02 12.04
N LEU A 104 3.63 4.50 11.52
CA LEU A 104 4.03 4.22 10.14
C LEU A 104 4.16 2.71 9.88
N ARG A 105 4.73 1.96 10.81
CA ARG A 105 4.92 0.50 10.70
C ARG A 105 3.68 -0.33 11.02
N ARG A 106 2.54 0.31 11.30
CA ARG A 106 1.32 -0.39 11.75
C ARG A 106 0.36 -0.62 10.58
N SER A 107 0.68 -1.59 9.74
CA SER A 107 -0.11 -1.93 8.55
C SER A 107 -1.34 -2.77 8.89
N ASP A 108 -1.21 -3.67 9.88
CA ASP A 108 -2.25 -4.63 10.25
C ASP A 108 -3.02 -4.25 11.53
N PRO A 109 -4.27 -4.73 11.66
CA PRO A 109 -4.96 -4.73 12.94
C PRO A 109 -4.20 -5.58 13.97
N THR A 110 -4.36 -5.26 15.24
CA THR A 110 -3.83 -6.08 16.34
C THR A 110 -4.38 -7.50 16.30
N LYS A 111 -3.65 -8.47 16.88
CA LYS A 111 -4.06 -9.89 17.01
C LYS A 111 -5.44 -10.10 17.69
N LYS A 112 -6.00 -9.07 18.33
CA LYS A 112 -7.36 -9.06 18.89
C LYS A 112 -8.45 -8.75 17.85
N GLY A 113 -8.11 -8.43 16.60
CA GLY A 113 -8.93 -8.59 15.40
C GLY A 113 -10.13 -7.65 15.21
N ARG A 114 -10.31 -6.60 16.04
CA ARG A 114 -11.55 -5.79 16.02
C ARG A 114 -11.43 -4.40 15.37
N GLU A 115 -10.22 -4.00 14.98
CA GLU A 115 -9.94 -2.64 14.49
C GLU A 115 -10.39 -2.45 13.03
N VAL A 116 -10.34 -3.53 12.25
CA VAL A 116 -10.79 -3.60 10.85
C VAL A 116 -11.81 -4.73 10.68
N TYR A 117 -12.41 -4.84 9.50
CA TYR A 117 -13.36 -5.92 9.18
C TYR A 117 -12.57 -7.24 8.99
N GLU A 118 -12.92 -8.29 9.75
CA GLU A 118 -12.04 -9.39 10.20
C GLU A 118 -11.22 -10.14 9.11
N LEU A 119 -9.94 -10.41 9.43
CA LEU A 119 -9.07 -11.40 8.76
C LEU A 119 -8.86 -12.65 9.65
N LYS A 120 -9.00 -13.86 9.09
CA LYS A 120 -8.44 -15.07 9.69
C LYS A 120 -7.01 -15.25 9.19
N ALA A 121 -6.06 -15.29 10.12
CA ALA A 121 -4.63 -15.39 9.85
C ALA A 121 -4.26 -16.71 9.15
N GLN A 122 -3.43 -16.62 8.12
CA GLN A 122 -2.63 -17.75 7.63
C GLN A 122 -1.18 -17.30 7.41
N ASN A 123 -0.29 -18.16 7.92
CA ASN A 123 1.10 -18.44 7.55
C ASN A 123 2.20 -17.42 7.92
N LEU A 124 2.99 -17.80 8.92
CA LEU A 124 4.17 -17.12 9.48
C LEU A 124 5.49 -17.86 9.17
N ASP A 125 5.46 -18.94 8.38
CA ASP A 125 6.60 -19.87 8.27
C ASP A 125 7.64 -19.48 7.19
N ASP A 126 7.34 -18.53 6.30
CA ASP A 126 8.22 -18.18 5.15
C ASP A 126 9.29 -17.09 5.49
N ASP A 127 9.26 -16.50 6.69
CA ASP A 127 10.07 -15.33 7.05
C ASP A 127 11.57 -15.65 7.36
N VAL A 128 11.96 -16.93 7.49
CA VAL A 128 13.31 -17.31 8.00
C VAL A 128 14.43 -17.12 6.98
N PHE A 129 14.20 -17.49 5.71
CA PHE A 129 15.19 -17.33 4.64
C PHE A 129 15.45 -15.85 4.33
N LEU A 130 14.42 -15.02 4.46
CA LEU A 130 14.49 -13.58 4.24
C LEU A 130 15.43 -12.86 5.23
N VAL A 131 15.35 -13.23 6.51
CA VAL A 131 16.23 -12.67 7.56
C VAL A 131 17.70 -13.03 7.29
N ALA A 132 17.97 -14.24 6.80
CA ALA A 132 19.33 -14.67 6.46
C ALA A 132 19.90 -13.89 5.25
N ALA A 133 19.09 -13.65 4.22
CA ALA A 133 19.49 -12.92 3.01
C ALA A 133 19.70 -11.41 3.25
N LEU A 134 18.86 -10.78 4.07
CA LEU A 134 19.01 -9.37 4.44
C LEU A 134 20.19 -9.11 5.39
N ALA A 135 20.56 -10.11 6.19
CA ALA A 135 21.75 -10.01 7.01
C ALA A 135 23.01 -10.07 6.13
N SER A 136 23.20 -11.05 5.25
CA SER A 136 24.46 -11.20 4.49
C SER A 136 24.87 -10.00 3.61
N THR A 137 23.96 -9.07 3.33
CA THR A 137 24.18 -7.86 2.51
C THR A 137 24.61 -6.61 3.28
N GLY A 138 24.59 -6.60 4.62
CA GLY A 138 25.03 -5.44 5.41
C GLY A 138 26.48 -5.06 5.14
N GLU A 139 26.76 -3.75 5.03
CA GLU A 139 28.11 -3.19 5.12
C GLU A 139 28.40 -2.85 6.59
N GLY A 140 29.25 -3.65 7.23
CA GLY A 140 29.68 -3.46 8.61
C GLY A 140 30.14 -4.76 9.26
N THR A 141 30.96 -4.66 10.30
CA THR A 141 31.33 -5.79 11.15
C THR A 141 30.14 -6.21 12.01
N TRP A 142 29.77 -7.49 11.92
CA TRP A 142 28.73 -8.12 12.73
C TRP A 142 28.96 -7.92 14.22
N ASN A 143 27.98 -7.38 14.95
CA ASN A 143 28.02 -7.47 16.40
C ASN A 143 27.58 -8.88 16.88
N THR A 144 27.89 -9.22 18.12
CA THR A 144 27.64 -10.57 18.68
C THR A 144 26.18 -11.00 18.63
N ASP A 145 25.23 -10.07 18.79
CA ASP A 145 23.80 -10.37 18.82
C ASP A 145 23.24 -10.54 17.40
N GLU A 146 23.72 -9.73 16.44
CA GLU A 146 23.40 -9.87 15.02
C GLU A 146 23.90 -11.21 14.47
N LEU A 147 25.12 -11.60 14.83
CA LEU A 147 25.72 -12.87 14.45
C LEU A 147 24.96 -14.06 15.02
N ALA A 148 24.49 -13.97 16.28
CA ALA A 148 23.70 -15.02 16.91
C ALA A 148 22.33 -15.19 16.23
N ARG A 149 21.66 -14.07 15.87
CA ARG A 149 20.39 -14.10 15.15
C ARG A 149 20.53 -14.68 13.76
N LEU A 150 21.54 -14.26 13.01
CA LEU A 150 21.85 -14.81 11.70
C LEU A 150 22.11 -16.32 11.77
N ARG A 151 22.90 -16.78 12.75
CA ARG A 151 23.16 -18.22 12.95
C ARG A 151 21.90 -19.03 13.25
N MET A 152 20.91 -18.43 13.91
CA MET A 152 19.62 -19.08 14.19
C MET A 152 18.66 -19.08 13.00
N SER A 153 18.86 -18.18 12.02
CA SER A 153 18.04 -18.11 10.81
C SER A 153 18.59 -18.92 9.63
N LEU A 154 19.78 -19.51 9.76
CA LEU A 154 20.35 -20.33 8.68
C LEU A 154 19.68 -21.71 8.64
N PRO A 155 19.38 -22.25 7.44
CA PRO A 155 18.75 -23.56 7.29
C PRO A 155 19.65 -24.72 7.74
N PHE A 156 20.97 -24.48 7.82
CA PHE A 156 21.96 -25.44 8.29
C PHE A 156 22.84 -24.79 9.36
N GLY A 157 23.34 -25.62 10.29
CA GLY A 157 24.28 -25.13 11.30
C GLY A 157 25.56 -24.58 10.66
N TYR A 158 25.96 -23.37 11.04
CA TYR A 158 27.07 -22.63 10.41
C TYR A 158 28.39 -23.42 10.30
N ARG A 159 28.66 -24.35 11.23
CA ARG A 159 29.82 -25.25 11.20
C ARG A 159 29.88 -26.21 10.00
N TYR A 160 28.74 -26.41 9.33
CA TYR A 160 28.59 -27.26 8.14
C TYR A 160 28.56 -26.45 6.84
N LEU A 161 28.56 -25.12 6.93
CA LEU A 161 28.70 -24.26 5.77
C LEU A 161 30.16 -24.20 5.35
N VAL A 162 30.41 -24.14 4.04
CA VAL A 162 31.74 -23.93 3.48
C VAL A 162 31.79 -22.48 3.00
N ALA A 163 32.84 -21.75 3.38
CA ALA A 163 32.98 -20.35 3.00
C ALA A 163 33.33 -20.24 1.50
N THR A 164 32.35 -19.84 0.68
CA THR A 164 32.56 -19.53 -0.75
C THR A 164 32.97 -18.08 -1.00
N ASP A 165 32.87 -17.23 0.03
CA ASP A 165 33.26 -15.83 0.01
C ASP A 165 33.81 -15.38 1.40
N PRO A 166 34.51 -14.23 1.49
CA PRO A 166 35.10 -13.75 2.74
C PRO A 166 34.08 -13.45 3.85
N LYS A 167 32.84 -13.05 3.53
CA LYS A 167 31.80 -12.75 4.54
C LYS A 167 31.24 -14.03 5.15
N ALA A 168 31.16 -15.12 4.39
CA ALA A 168 30.77 -16.42 4.91
C ALA A 168 31.73 -16.92 6.01
N ALA A 169 33.03 -16.59 5.92
CA ALA A 169 34.01 -16.89 6.96
C ALA A 169 33.73 -16.12 8.26
N GLU A 170 33.25 -14.86 8.18
CA GLU A 170 32.93 -14.03 9.36
C GLU A 170 31.76 -14.60 10.18
N ILE A 171 30.82 -15.30 9.54
CA ILE A 171 29.69 -15.94 10.23
C ILE A 171 30.05 -17.31 10.85
N GLY A 172 31.27 -17.79 10.61
CA GLY A 172 31.83 -19.03 11.14
C GLY A 172 31.70 -20.23 10.21
N ALA A 173 31.47 -20.01 8.91
CA ALA A 173 31.58 -21.09 7.92
C ALA A 173 33.02 -21.62 7.89
N ARG A 174 33.15 -22.89 7.52
CA ARG A 174 34.43 -23.58 7.47
C ARG A 174 35.25 -23.10 6.27
N ASP A 175 36.49 -22.69 6.54
CA ASP A 175 37.50 -22.45 5.52
C ASP A 175 38.11 -23.80 5.10
N ASP A 176 37.65 -24.32 3.95
CA ASP A 176 38.07 -25.61 3.40
C ASP A 176 38.14 -25.51 1.87
N PRO A 177 39.30 -25.11 1.31
CA PRO A 177 39.47 -24.88 -0.12
C PRO A 177 39.15 -26.11 -0.99
N ASP A 178 39.47 -27.31 -0.50
CA ASP A 178 39.20 -28.55 -1.23
C ASP A 178 37.68 -28.82 -1.30
N ALA A 179 36.96 -28.54 -0.22
CA ALA A 179 35.49 -28.63 -0.21
C ALA A 179 34.84 -27.55 -1.10
N VAL A 180 35.39 -26.32 -1.13
CA VAL A 180 34.92 -25.27 -2.05
C VAL A 180 35.10 -25.72 -3.49
N GLN A 181 36.28 -26.23 -3.84
CA GLN A 181 36.58 -26.67 -5.20
C GLN A 181 35.68 -27.85 -5.62
N ALA A 182 35.48 -28.82 -4.73
CA ALA A 182 34.59 -29.96 -4.98
C ALA A 182 33.12 -29.52 -5.13
N PHE A 183 32.67 -28.56 -4.30
CA PHE A 183 31.34 -27.97 -4.42
C PHE A 183 31.19 -27.22 -5.74
N GLN A 184 32.11 -26.33 -6.10
CA GLN A 184 32.06 -25.55 -7.34
C GLN A 184 32.07 -26.45 -8.59
N ALA A 185 32.98 -27.43 -8.66
CA ALA A 185 33.02 -28.40 -9.75
C ALA A 185 31.70 -29.16 -9.89
N ARG A 186 31.05 -29.46 -8.75
CA ARG A 186 29.73 -30.09 -8.70
C ARG A 186 28.60 -29.09 -8.54
N TYR A 187 28.72 -27.79 -8.73
CA TYR A 187 27.57 -26.87 -8.67
C TYR A 187 27.47 -26.12 -9.99
N CYS A 188 28.62 -25.68 -10.49
CA CYS A 188 28.80 -25.05 -11.79
C CYS A 188 28.96 -26.06 -12.94
N ASN A 189 28.58 -27.33 -12.78
CA ASN A 189 28.57 -28.29 -13.90
C ASN A 189 27.45 -27.90 -14.88
N PRO A 190 27.73 -27.64 -16.17
CA PRO A 190 26.71 -27.30 -17.16
C PRO A 190 25.72 -28.45 -17.38
N ASP A 191 26.18 -29.69 -17.36
CA ASP A 191 25.33 -30.88 -17.59
C ASP A 191 24.29 -31.11 -16.48
N ASP A 192 24.43 -30.42 -15.34
CA ASP A 192 23.52 -30.53 -14.20
C ASP A 192 22.94 -29.16 -13.79
N GLU A 193 22.63 -28.28 -14.74
CA GLU A 193 22.06 -26.96 -14.42
C GLU A 193 20.74 -27.04 -13.63
N TRP A 194 19.92 -28.06 -13.90
CA TRP A 194 18.61 -28.29 -13.27
C TRP A 194 18.64 -28.39 -11.72
N ARG A 195 19.80 -28.65 -11.10
CA ARG A 195 19.95 -28.76 -9.64
C ARG A 195 20.55 -27.52 -8.98
N ARG A 196 20.80 -26.46 -9.75
CA ARG A 196 21.19 -25.16 -9.19
C ARG A 196 19.97 -24.51 -8.56
N VAL A 197 20.21 -23.75 -7.50
CA VAL A 197 19.20 -22.98 -6.77
C VAL A 197 19.46 -21.48 -6.86
N ASP A 198 20.05 -21.04 -7.97
CA ASP A 198 20.55 -19.68 -8.17
C ASP A 198 19.41 -18.64 -8.20
N VAL A 199 18.19 -19.09 -8.49
CA VAL A 199 16.98 -18.28 -8.65
C VAL A 199 15.89 -18.60 -7.62
N ASP A 200 15.98 -19.71 -6.87
CA ASP A 200 14.94 -20.15 -5.92
C ASP A 200 14.66 -19.13 -4.81
N TRP A 201 15.65 -18.32 -4.44
CA TRP A 201 15.47 -17.26 -3.45
C TRP A 201 14.62 -16.08 -3.96
N LEU A 202 14.40 -15.95 -5.27
CA LEU A 202 13.56 -14.88 -5.85
C LEU A 202 12.11 -14.96 -5.36
N GLY A 203 11.61 -16.16 -5.04
CA GLY A 203 10.29 -16.32 -4.41
C GLY A 203 10.17 -15.65 -3.04
N ALA A 204 11.27 -15.53 -2.29
CA ALA A 204 11.31 -14.78 -1.03
C ALA A 204 11.44 -13.26 -1.26
N ALA A 205 12.01 -12.83 -2.40
CA ALA A 205 12.09 -11.42 -2.77
C ALA A 205 10.71 -10.83 -3.11
N GLU A 206 9.81 -11.62 -3.70
CA GLU A 206 8.40 -11.22 -3.89
C GLU A 206 7.69 -10.96 -2.55
N GLN A 207 7.90 -11.82 -1.56
CA GLN A 207 7.33 -11.63 -0.22
C GLN A 207 7.92 -10.38 0.47
N LEU A 208 9.21 -10.11 0.29
CA LEU A 208 9.84 -8.87 0.77
C LEU A 208 9.24 -7.63 0.09
N ALA A 209 9.00 -7.69 -1.22
CA ALA A 209 8.37 -6.62 -1.97
C ALA A 209 6.94 -6.33 -1.49
N LEU A 210 6.14 -7.37 -1.28
CA LEU A 210 4.80 -7.24 -0.69
C LEU A 210 4.86 -6.64 0.73
N LYS A 211 5.89 -6.98 1.51
CA LYS A 211 6.11 -6.44 2.85
C LYS A 211 6.52 -4.96 2.81
N LEU A 212 7.42 -4.57 1.91
CA LEU A 212 7.81 -3.17 1.67
C LEU A 212 6.64 -2.31 1.14
N ASP A 213 5.81 -2.86 0.26
CA ASP A 213 4.56 -2.23 -0.21
C ASP A 213 3.56 -2.04 0.93
N SER A 214 3.40 -3.07 1.78
CA SER A 214 2.58 -2.98 2.99
C SER A 214 3.07 -1.92 3.98
N ASP A 215 4.38 -1.69 4.06
CA ASP A 215 5.01 -0.73 4.98
C ASP A 215 5.00 0.71 4.46
N THR A 216 4.75 0.93 3.16
CA THR A 216 4.74 2.28 2.55
C THR A 216 3.37 2.94 2.62
N ASN A 217 2.30 2.16 2.68
CA ASN A 217 0.93 2.68 2.61
C ASN A 217 0.55 3.66 3.74
N ASN A 218 1.11 3.51 4.94
CA ASN A 218 0.93 4.48 6.03
C ASN A 218 1.67 5.81 5.81
N THR A 219 2.58 5.91 4.83
CA THR A 219 3.17 7.19 4.40
C THR A 219 2.23 8.00 3.51
N SER A 220 0.99 7.55 3.29
CA SER A 220 -0.02 8.26 2.52
C SER A 220 -0.31 9.66 3.07
N LEU A 221 -0.27 10.65 2.18
CA LEU A 221 -0.83 11.97 2.41
C LEU A 221 -2.36 11.84 2.47
N ALA A 222 -2.92 11.96 3.68
CA ALA A 222 -4.35 11.93 3.91
C ALA A 222 -4.87 13.36 4.09
N LEU A 223 -5.88 13.72 3.30
CA LEU A 223 -6.47 15.06 3.25
C LEU A 223 -7.98 15.01 3.45
N ALA A 224 -8.52 16.01 4.15
CA ALA A 224 -9.95 16.28 4.17
C ALA A 224 -10.20 17.72 3.70
N PHE A 225 -11.19 17.90 2.83
CA PHE A 225 -11.64 19.21 2.35
C PHE A 225 -13.02 19.48 2.91
N GLU A 226 -13.14 20.45 3.82
CA GLU A 226 -14.42 20.94 4.32
C GLU A 226 -14.91 22.06 3.40
N LEU A 227 -16.11 21.87 2.87
CA LEU A 227 -16.83 22.79 1.99
C LEU A 227 -17.88 23.53 2.83
N GLY A 228 -17.86 24.85 2.77
CA GLY A 228 -18.69 25.73 3.59
C GLY A 228 -18.18 25.84 5.03
N HIS A 229 -19.03 26.34 5.92
CA HIS A 229 -18.68 26.62 7.31
C HIS A 229 -19.78 26.19 8.28
N GLY A 230 -19.41 25.96 9.54
CA GLY A 230 -20.36 25.72 10.61
C GLY A 230 -20.95 24.30 10.60
N PRO A 231 -22.18 24.11 11.08
CA PRO A 231 -22.78 22.79 11.24
C PRO A 231 -23.14 22.12 9.91
N ASP A 232 -23.45 22.90 8.86
CA ASP A 232 -23.91 22.40 7.56
C ASP A 232 -22.76 22.17 6.56
N SER A 233 -21.51 22.37 6.98
CA SER A 233 -20.35 22.12 6.14
C SER A 233 -20.23 20.64 5.77
N ARG A 234 -19.77 20.36 4.56
CA ARG A 234 -19.62 19.00 4.01
C ARG A 234 -18.16 18.65 3.84
N VAL A 235 -17.76 17.43 4.16
CA VAL A 235 -16.35 17.00 4.07
C VAL A 235 -16.14 16.02 2.92
N LEU A 236 -15.08 16.24 2.15
CA LEU A 236 -14.54 15.28 1.18
C LEU A 236 -13.26 14.67 1.75
N LEU A 237 -13.24 13.36 1.96
CA LEU A 237 -12.13 12.65 2.58
C LEU A 237 -11.32 11.85 1.54
N PHE A 238 -10.02 12.12 1.47
CA PHE A 238 -9.06 11.48 0.58
C PHE A 238 -7.88 10.91 1.39
N PRO A 239 -7.98 9.65 1.84
CA PRO A 239 -6.97 9.03 2.69
C PRO A 239 -5.74 8.50 1.93
N GLY A 240 -5.69 8.63 0.59
CA GLY A 240 -4.69 7.92 -0.21
C GLY A 240 -4.84 6.41 0.00
N ASP A 241 -3.74 5.73 0.30
CA ASP A 241 -3.73 4.31 0.64
C ASP A 241 -3.43 4.08 2.13
N ALA A 242 -3.80 5.05 2.97
CA ALA A 242 -3.69 4.95 4.43
C ALA A 242 -4.23 3.63 4.98
N GLN A 243 -3.43 2.99 5.83
CA GLN A 243 -3.78 1.79 6.55
C GLN A 243 -3.97 2.08 8.05
N VAL A 244 -4.07 1.03 8.87
CA VAL A 244 -4.44 1.09 10.29
C VAL A 244 -3.68 2.18 11.06
N GLY A 245 -2.36 2.25 10.91
CA GLY A 245 -1.52 3.21 11.62
C GLY A 245 -1.84 4.67 11.31
N ASN A 246 -2.06 4.99 10.03
CA ASN A 246 -2.45 6.32 9.58
C ASN A 246 -3.83 6.68 10.15
N TRP A 247 -4.84 5.83 10.00
CA TRP A 247 -6.17 6.05 10.58
C TRP A 247 -6.16 6.24 12.12
N LEU A 248 -5.33 5.47 12.83
CA LEU A 248 -5.22 5.59 14.28
C LEU A 248 -4.61 6.92 14.71
N SER A 249 -3.72 7.49 13.90
CA SER A 249 -3.05 8.75 14.19
C SER A 249 -3.99 9.96 14.20
N TRP A 250 -5.05 9.92 13.38
CA TRP A 250 -5.94 11.07 13.20
C TRP A 250 -6.70 11.44 14.46
N GLY A 251 -6.98 10.44 15.30
CA GLY A 251 -7.71 10.62 16.54
C GLY A 251 -7.10 11.67 17.45
N GLU A 252 -5.78 11.89 17.39
CA GLU A 252 -5.06 12.84 18.24
C GLU A 252 -5.14 14.30 17.77
N HIS A 253 -5.64 14.55 16.56
CA HIS A 253 -5.64 15.88 15.98
C HIS A 253 -6.85 16.72 16.40
N VAL A 254 -6.56 17.96 16.80
CA VAL A 254 -7.53 19.03 17.02
C VAL A 254 -7.02 20.28 16.33
N TRP A 255 -7.88 20.89 15.52
CA TRP A 255 -7.59 22.07 14.72
C TRP A 255 -8.32 23.30 15.25
N PRO A 256 -7.69 24.49 15.20
CA PRO A 256 -6.24 24.69 14.98
C PRO A 256 -5.40 24.16 16.16
N PRO A 257 -4.08 23.95 15.97
CA PRO A 257 -3.17 23.53 17.03
C PRO A 257 -3.30 24.39 18.30
N GLY A 258 -3.35 23.74 19.46
CA GLY A 258 -3.47 24.40 20.77
C GLY A 258 -4.90 24.54 21.29
N LYS A 259 -5.93 24.22 20.50
CA LYS A 259 -7.31 24.05 20.96
C LYS A 259 -7.51 22.69 21.61
N ALA A 260 -8.41 22.62 22.59
CA ALA A 260 -8.90 21.36 23.15
C ALA A 260 -10.20 20.92 22.44
N ARG A 261 -10.47 19.61 22.46
CA ARG A 261 -11.75 19.07 21.95
C ARG A 261 -12.91 19.71 22.73
N GLY A 262 -13.89 20.24 22.00
CA GLY A 262 -15.04 20.93 22.59
C GLY A 262 -14.87 22.43 22.80
N ASP A 263 -13.67 22.99 22.58
CA ASP A 263 -13.51 24.45 22.55
C ASP A 263 -14.30 25.06 21.38
N GLU A 264 -14.75 26.30 21.55
CA GLU A 264 -15.39 27.05 20.47
C GLU A 264 -14.44 27.19 19.26
N GLY A 265 -14.94 26.82 18.08
CA GLY A 265 -14.19 26.81 16.83
C GLY A 265 -13.16 25.68 16.69
N ALA A 266 -13.10 24.74 17.63
CA ALA A 266 -12.26 23.56 17.49
C ALA A 266 -12.92 22.52 16.57
N VAL A 267 -12.12 21.94 15.69
CA VAL A 267 -12.52 20.81 14.83
C VAL A 267 -11.62 19.64 15.18
N ASP A 268 -12.18 18.47 15.42
CA ASP A 268 -11.41 17.23 15.61
C ASP A 268 -11.70 16.22 14.50
N ALA A 269 -10.90 15.16 14.44
CA ALA A 269 -11.04 14.15 13.39
C ALA A 269 -12.43 13.48 13.41
N ALA A 270 -13.04 13.29 14.59
CA ALA A 270 -14.38 12.72 14.70
C ALA A 270 -15.42 13.65 14.06
N GLY A 271 -15.33 14.96 14.29
CA GLY A 271 -16.17 15.97 13.64
C GLY A 271 -16.02 16.01 12.12
N LEU A 272 -14.79 15.89 11.60
CA LEU A 272 -14.55 15.80 10.16
C LEU A 272 -15.15 14.53 9.55
N LEU A 273 -14.94 13.38 10.19
CA LEU A 273 -15.51 12.11 9.74
C LEU A 273 -17.03 12.16 9.74
N ALA A 274 -17.65 12.68 10.80
CA ALA A 274 -19.11 12.80 10.92
C ALA A 274 -19.74 13.65 9.80
N LYS A 275 -19.01 14.66 9.30
CA LYS A 275 -19.43 15.54 8.19
C LYS A 275 -19.06 15.01 6.79
N THR A 276 -18.42 13.85 6.69
CA THR A 276 -17.93 13.30 5.42
C THR A 276 -19.10 12.89 4.51
N VAL A 277 -19.22 13.56 3.36
CA VAL A 277 -20.23 13.27 2.31
C VAL A 277 -19.64 12.49 1.14
N LEU A 278 -18.33 12.63 0.90
CA LEU A 278 -17.60 11.83 -0.07
C LEU A 278 -16.38 11.21 0.59
N TYR A 279 -16.27 9.89 0.50
CA TYR A 279 -15.12 9.15 0.98
C TYR A 279 -14.44 8.41 -0.19
N LYS A 280 -13.22 8.82 -0.57
CA LYS A 280 -12.36 7.98 -1.42
C LYS A 280 -11.89 6.81 -0.57
N VAL A 281 -12.37 5.60 -0.86
CA VAL A 281 -11.99 4.41 -0.11
C VAL A 281 -10.48 4.21 -0.22
N GLY A 282 -9.82 4.12 0.94
CA GLY A 282 -8.38 3.90 1.00
C GLY A 282 -7.97 2.60 0.33
N HIS A 283 -6.73 2.52 -0.15
CA HIS A 283 -6.02 1.29 -0.51
C HIS A 283 -6.90 0.29 -1.29
N HIS A 284 -7.59 0.79 -2.33
CA HIS A 284 -8.46 0.03 -3.22
C HIS A 284 -9.56 -0.82 -2.55
N GLY A 285 -9.90 -0.54 -1.28
CA GLY A 285 -10.84 -1.36 -0.51
C GLY A 285 -10.24 -2.63 0.07
N SER A 286 -8.93 -2.66 0.34
CA SER A 286 -8.26 -3.71 1.10
C SER A 286 -8.86 -3.90 2.49
N HIS A 287 -8.61 -5.06 3.11
CA HIS A 287 -9.06 -5.40 4.45
C HIS A 287 -8.57 -4.43 5.55
N ASN A 288 -7.40 -3.80 5.34
CA ASN A 288 -6.79 -2.83 6.26
C ASN A 288 -6.95 -1.37 5.82
N ALA A 289 -7.72 -1.12 4.74
CA ALA A 289 -7.89 0.19 4.13
C ALA A 289 -8.66 1.20 4.99
N THR A 290 -9.52 0.72 5.89
CA THR A 290 -10.46 1.57 6.62
C THR A 290 -10.71 1.00 8.00
N LEU A 291 -10.46 1.79 9.04
CA LEU A 291 -10.84 1.41 10.39
C LEU A 291 -12.36 1.36 10.55
N ARG A 292 -12.81 0.53 11.48
CA ARG A 292 -14.21 0.45 11.87
C ARG A 292 -14.62 1.67 12.71
N GLU A 293 -14.40 1.62 14.03
CA GLU A 293 -14.93 2.63 14.98
C GLU A 293 -14.39 4.04 14.70
N ARG A 294 -13.08 4.16 14.47
CA ARG A 294 -12.39 5.45 14.18
C ARG A 294 -12.32 5.79 12.69
N GLY A 295 -13.03 5.04 11.85
CA GLY A 295 -13.08 5.28 10.41
C GLY A 295 -14.52 5.31 9.92
N LEU A 296 -14.92 4.24 9.22
CA LEU A 296 -16.23 4.19 8.54
C LEU A 296 -17.41 4.38 9.50
N GLU A 297 -17.34 3.86 10.73
CA GLU A 297 -18.47 4.00 11.66
C GLU A 297 -18.65 5.43 12.17
N SER A 298 -17.59 6.24 12.15
CA SER A 298 -17.62 7.66 12.48
C SER A 298 -18.14 8.53 11.33
N MET A 299 -18.27 7.98 10.11
CA MET A 299 -18.85 8.68 8.96
C MET A 299 -20.38 8.56 9.00
N THR A 300 -21.03 9.49 9.69
CA THR A 300 -22.47 9.42 10.00
C THR A 300 -23.36 10.30 9.11
N HIS A 301 -22.77 11.06 8.17
CA HIS A 301 -23.55 11.96 7.33
C HIS A 301 -24.55 11.18 6.44
N PRO A 302 -25.83 11.58 6.35
CA PRO A 302 -26.85 10.87 5.57
C PRO A 302 -26.56 10.87 4.07
N ASP A 303 -25.82 11.86 3.56
CA ASP A 303 -25.40 11.94 2.15
C ASP A 303 -24.11 11.18 1.82
N LEU A 304 -23.58 10.34 2.72
CA LEU A 304 -22.31 9.63 2.51
C LEU A 304 -22.32 8.81 1.21
N VAL A 305 -21.35 9.09 0.35
CA VAL A 305 -21.00 8.33 -0.85
C VAL A 305 -19.57 7.81 -0.73
N ALA A 306 -19.37 6.52 -0.99
CA ALA A 306 -18.05 5.92 -1.05
C ALA A 306 -17.59 5.80 -2.51
N MET A 307 -16.36 6.21 -2.80
CA MET A 307 -15.74 6.09 -4.12
C MET A 307 -14.53 5.17 -4.02
N MET A 308 -14.62 3.99 -4.62
CA MET A 308 -13.66 2.91 -4.47
C MET A 308 -12.88 2.72 -5.79
N PRO A 309 -11.58 3.09 -5.81
CA PRO A 309 -10.77 2.97 -7.01
C PRO A 309 -10.27 1.52 -7.18
N VAL A 310 -11.17 0.55 -7.37
CA VAL A 310 -10.80 -0.86 -7.51
C VAL A 310 -11.03 -1.36 -8.93
N GLN A 311 -10.13 -2.21 -9.42
CA GLN A 311 -10.37 -3.11 -10.55
C GLN A 311 -10.29 -4.54 -10.03
N GLN A 312 -11.45 -5.11 -9.69
CA GLN A 312 -11.56 -6.39 -9.02
C GLN A 312 -11.00 -7.56 -9.84
N GLU A 313 -11.18 -7.58 -11.16
CA GLU A 313 -10.70 -8.70 -11.97
C GLU A 313 -9.16 -8.72 -12.02
N PHE A 314 -8.52 -7.57 -12.19
CA PHE A 314 -7.07 -7.45 -12.10
C PHE A 314 -6.56 -7.79 -10.69
N ALA A 315 -7.21 -7.24 -9.65
CA ALA A 315 -6.81 -7.50 -8.27
C ALA A 315 -6.89 -8.99 -7.93
N ASN A 316 -8.02 -9.64 -8.19
CA ASN A 316 -8.26 -11.03 -7.82
C ASN A 316 -7.57 -12.01 -8.77
N GLY A 317 -7.64 -11.77 -10.08
CA GLY A 317 -7.22 -12.71 -11.11
C GLY A 317 -5.74 -12.61 -11.49
N THR A 318 -5.17 -11.41 -11.45
CA THR A 318 -3.75 -11.18 -11.78
C THR A 318 -2.88 -11.07 -10.53
N LYS A 319 -3.36 -10.37 -9.50
CA LYS A 319 -2.57 -10.08 -8.30
C LYS A 319 -2.90 -10.96 -7.09
N ASN A 320 -3.92 -11.81 -7.18
CA ASN A 320 -4.42 -12.62 -6.06
C ASN A 320 -4.76 -11.80 -4.79
N TRP A 321 -5.03 -10.50 -4.95
CA TRP A 321 -5.47 -9.63 -3.87
C TRP A 321 -6.95 -9.83 -3.64
N ASN A 322 -7.38 -9.98 -2.39
CA ASN A 322 -8.79 -10.06 -2.04
C ASN A 322 -9.42 -8.65 -1.99
N MET A 323 -9.54 -7.99 -3.14
CA MET A 323 -10.03 -6.62 -3.26
C MET A 323 -11.12 -6.49 -4.34
N PRO A 324 -12.27 -5.87 -4.02
CA PRO A 324 -12.59 -5.23 -2.75
C PRO A 324 -12.85 -6.26 -1.64
N PHE A 325 -12.38 -5.97 -0.43
CA PHE A 325 -12.54 -6.88 0.69
C PHE A 325 -14.04 -7.04 1.02
N PRO A 326 -14.62 -8.26 0.97
CA PRO A 326 -16.07 -8.43 0.99
C PRO A 326 -16.78 -7.80 2.20
N SER A 327 -16.18 -7.91 3.40
CA SER A 327 -16.78 -7.35 4.61
C SER A 327 -16.74 -5.82 4.64
N LEU A 328 -15.68 -5.21 4.09
CA LEU A 328 -15.59 -3.75 3.97
C LEU A 328 -16.59 -3.25 2.92
N LEU A 329 -16.66 -3.89 1.75
CA LEU A 329 -17.62 -3.53 0.70
C LEU A 329 -19.05 -3.60 1.23
N LYS A 330 -19.41 -4.71 1.88
CA LYS A 330 -20.74 -4.86 2.50
C LYS A 330 -21.04 -3.73 3.48
N ARG A 331 -20.08 -3.38 4.34
CA ARG A 331 -20.31 -2.33 5.34
C ARG A 331 -20.39 -0.93 4.72
N LEU A 332 -19.60 -0.66 3.69
CA LEU A 332 -19.70 0.58 2.91
C LEU A 332 -21.10 0.71 2.31
N GLU A 333 -21.61 -0.35 1.69
CA GLU A 333 -22.96 -0.37 1.14
C GLU A 333 -24.05 -0.13 2.20
N GLU A 334 -23.93 -0.72 3.39
CA GLU A 334 -24.87 -0.47 4.49
C GLU A 334 -24.83 0.98 4.99
N ARG A 335 -23.62 1.57 5.10
CA ARG A 335 -23.42 2.92 5.65
C ARG A 335 -23.74 4.03 4.66
N SER A 336 -23.50 3.79 3.36
CA SER A 336 -23.82 4.73 2.30
C SER A 336 -25.20 4.48 1.68
N GLY A 337 -25.96 3.49 2.17
CA GLY A 337 -27.24 3.11 1.58
C GLY A 337 -27.13 2.56 0.15
N GLY A 338 -25.95 2.04 -0.21
CA GLY A 338 -25.63 1.49 -1.52
C GLY A 338 -24.92 2.45 -2.47
N ARG A 339 -24.71 3.71 -2.09
CA ARG A 339 -23.98 4.70 -2.90
C ARG A 339 -22.47 4.44 -2.86
N VAL A 340 -22.03 3.36 -3.52
CA VAL A 340 -20.63 2.95 -3.63
C VAL A 340 -20.20 2.98 -5.10
N ILE A 341 -19.61 4.09 -5.52
CA ILE A 341 -19.08 4.25 -6.87
C ILE A 341 -17.79 3.44 -6.99
N ARG A 342 -17.68 2.55 -7.97
CA ARG A 342 -16.48 1.75 -8.22
C ARG A 342 -15.88 2.09 -9.58
N ALA A 343 -14.55 2.06 -9.68
CA ALA A 343 -13.84 2.33 -10.94
C ALA A 343 -14.08 1.24 -12.01
N ASP A 344 -14.44 0.03 -11.61
CA ASP A 344 -14.72 -1.11 -12.49
C ASP A 344 -16.22 -1.36 -12.72
N ARG A 345 -17.07 -0.36 -12.48
CA ARG A 345 -18.53 -0.46 -12.67
C ARG A 345 -19.08 0.73 -13.43
N SER A 346 -20.08 0.45 -14.26
CA SER A 346 -20.86 1.45 -14.97
C SER A 346 -21.91 2.10 -14.08
N ARG A 347 -22.52 3.17 -14.57
CA ARG A 347 -23.71 3.75 -13.94
C ARG A 347 -24.87 2.75 -13.90
N ASP A 348 -25.03 1.94 -14.93
CA ASP A 348 -26.11 0.96 -15.04
C ASP A 348 -25.97 -0.17 -14.01
N ASP A 349 -24.74 -0.59 -13.69
CA ASP A 349 -24.48 -1.54 -12.59
C ASP A 349 -25.02 -1.01 -11.25
N LEU A 350 -24.86 0.29 -10.98
CA LEU A 350 -25.37 0.94 -9.76
C LEU A 350 -26.89 1.00 -9.75
N VAL A 351 -27.52 1.27 -10.89
CA VAL A 351 -28.99 1.24 -11.03
C VAL A 351 -29.52 -0.16 -10.76
N ALA A 352 -28.93 -1.18 -11.39
CA ALA A 352 -29.31 -2.58 -11.15
C ALA A 352 -29.12 -2.99 -9.69
N GLN A 353 -28.06 -2.49 -9.03
CA GLN A 353 -27.84 -2.71 -7.59
C GLN A 353 -28.94 -2.07 -6.74
N ALA A 354 -29.36 -0.84 -7.07
CA ALA A 354 -30.43 -0.14 -6.37
C ALA A 354 -31.76 -0.90 -6.50
N GLU A 355 -32.11 -1.33 -7.71
CA GLU A 355 -33.31 -2.14 -7.98
C GLU A 355 -33.29 -3.46 -7.22
N ALA A 356 -32.16 -4.16 -7.21
CA ALA A 356 -31.99 -5.41 -6.49
C ALA A 356 -32.10 -5.24 -4.96
N LYS A 357 -31.87 -4.03 -4.43
CA LYS A 357 -32.01 -3.69 -3.01
C LYS A 357 -33.39 -3.19 -2.65
N SER A 358 -34.25 -2.92 -3.62
CA SER A 358 -35.55 -2.32 -3.34
C SER A 358 -36.44 -3.23 -2.49
N GLY A 359 -37.08 -2.64 -1.47
CA GLY A 359 -37.90 -3.32 -0.47
C GLY A 359 -37.12 -4.12 0.58
N LYS A 360 -35.79 -4.01 0.64
CA LYS A 360 -34.95 -4.72 1.63
C LYS A 360 -34.50 -3.80 2.77
N PRO A 361 -34.25 -4.34 3.98
CA PRO A 361 -33.71 -3.54 5.08
C PRO A 361 -32.41 -2.81 4.69
N GLY A 362 -32.34 -1.51 4.98
CA GLY A 362 -31.19 -0.67 4.63
C GLY A 362 -31.26 -0.01 3.25
N GLU A 363 -32.39 -0.12 2.55
CA GLU A 363 -32.67 0.63 1.32
C GLU A 363 -32.71 2.16 1.59
N LEU A 364 -32.11 2.95 0.70
CA LEU A 364 -32.31 4.40 0.67
C LEU A 364 -33.73 4.74 0.18
N PRO A 365 -34.34 5.81 0.69
CA PRO A 365 -35.54 6.37 0.09
C PRO A 365 -35.38 6.57 -1.43
N PRO A 366 -36.42 6.30 -2.25
CA PRO A 366 -36.35 6.47 -3.70
C PRO A 366 -35.89 7.87 -4.15
N ALA A 367 -36.29 8.91 -3.43
CA ALA A 367 -35.88 10.28 -3.71
C ALA A 367 -34.37 10.51 -3.51
N ASP A 368 -33.75 9.84 -2.53
CA ASP A 368 -32.31 9.95 -2.28
C ASP A 368 -31.50 9.21 -3.34
N TRP A 369 -32.01 8.08 -3.82
CA TRP A 369 -31.46 7.36 -4.98
C TRP A 369 -31.55 8.18 -6.26
N GLU A 370 -32.72 8.78 -6.53
CA GLU A 370 -32.91 9.65 -7.69
C GLU A 370 -31.96 10.85 -7.63
N LEU A 371 -31.83 11.48 -6.45
CA LEU A 371 -30.88 12.57 -6.24
C LEU A 371 -29.44 12.12 -6.49
N PHE A 372 -29.00 10.99 -5.93
CA PHE A 372 -27.66 10.44 -6.15
C PHE A 372 -27.39 10.19 -7.65
N LEU A 373 -28.31 9.49 -8.33
CA LEU A 373 -28.18 9.14 -9.75
C LEU A 373 -28.26 10.36 -10.68
N SER A 374 -28.97 11.42 -10.27
CA SER A 374 -29.00 12.69 -11.01
C SER A 374 -27.66 13.44 -10.97
N ASN A 375 -26.87 13.19 -9.93
CA ASN A 375 -25.55 13.77 -9.75
C ASN A 375 -24.41 12.87 -10.29
N LEU A 376 -24.74 11.65 -10.75
CA LEU A 376 -23.80 10.69 -11.30
C LEU A 376 -23.96 10.60 -12.82
N ARG A 377 -22.96 11.08 -13.54
CA ARG A 377 -22.92 11.08 -15.01
C ARG A 377 -21.86 10.12 -15.51
N GLU A 378 -22.22 9.32 -16.51
CA GLU A 378 -21.26 8.50 -17.24
C GLU A 378 -20.62 9.32 -18.36
N ILE A 379 -19.31 9.23 -18.46
CA ILE A 379 -18.50 9.76 -19.54
C ILE A 379 -18.08 8.56 -20.38
N SER A 380 -18.46 8.57 -21.65
CA SER A 380 -18.21 7.47 -22.58
C SER A 380 -17.61 8.01 -23.88
N ASP A 381 -16.85 7.17 -24.58
CA ASP A 381 -16.38 7.41 -25.93
C ASP A 381 -16.96 6.37 -26.92
N ALA A 382 -16.30 6.20 -28.08
CA ALA A 382 -16.73 5.24 -29.09
C ALA A 382 -16.51 3.76 -28.67
N GLU A 383 -15.64 3.51 -27.69
CA GLU A 383 -15.29 2.18 -27.20
C GLU A 383 -16.08 1.79 -25.95
N GLY A 384 -16.63 2.77 -25.22
CA GLY A 384 -17.57 2.53 -24.14
C GLY A 384 -17.45 3.53 -22.99
N PRO A 385 -17.95 3.17 -21.79
CA PRO A 385 -17.77 3.97 -20.58
C PRO A 385 -16.29 4.14 -20.22
N LEU A 386 -15.85 5.38 -20.05
CA LEU A 386 -14.48 5.74 -19.66
C LEU A 386 -14.38 6.13 -18.19
N ALA A 387 -15.36 6.89 -17.68
CA ALA A 387 -15.32 7.43 -16.33
C ALA A 387 -16.72 7.74 -15.80
N LEU A 388 -16.81 7.83 -14.47
CA LEU A 388 -17.98 8.36 -13.77
C LEU A 388 -17.65 9.73 -13.19
N GLU A 389 -18.41 10.75 -13.58
CA GLU A 389 -18.40 12.07 -12.96
C GLU A 389 -19.46 12.11 -11.87
N TYR A 390 -19.05 12.33 -10.62
CA TYR A 390 -19.97 12.55 -9.51
C TYR A 390 -19.93 14.00 -9.04
N ARG A 391 -21.08 14.67 -9.06
CA ARG A 391 -21.22 16.07 -8.69
C ARG A 391 -21.69 16.21 -7.26
N ILE A 392 -20.90 16.92 -6.46
CA ILE A 392 -21.26 17.26 -5.09
C ILE A 392 -21.88 18.64 -5.11
N ARG A 393 -23.10 18.76 -4.59
CA ARG A 393 -23.74 20.06 -4.44
C ARG A 393 -23.05 20.80 -3.29
N ALA A 394 -22.57 22.00 -3.57
CA ALA A 394 -22.19 22.93 -2.52
C ALA A 394 -23.44 23.27 -1.69
N CYS A 395 -23.23 23.46 -0.38
CA CYS A 395 -24.28 23.76 0.60
C CYS A 395 -25.09 25.00 0.23
#